data_AF-A0A2Z3GQG9-F1
#
_entry.id   AF-A0A2Z3GQG9-F1
#
_cell.length_a   1.000
_cell.length_b   1.000
_cell.length_c   1.000
_cell.angle_alpha   90.00
_cell.angle_beta   90.00
_cell.angle_gamma   90.00
#
_symmetry.space_group_name_H-M   'P 1'
#
loop_
_entity.id
_entity.type
_entity.pdbx_description
1 polymer ?
#
loop_
_entity_poly.entity_id
_entity_poly.type
_entity_poly.pdbx_seq_one_letter_code
_entity_poly.pdbx_strand_id
1 'polypeptide(L)'
;MIFAAHYRQLVASSLLLALVAAGCQRGPYRPTAHFAPATSQPVGKTQAEDPAVAALIRPYHDKVTAEMQGVLGTAPVALTKKSGESPLANFVADLQRQRAAEVLHEPVPLGVMSNGGLRASLPAGPVTLGNVFELMPFENELVVLDAPAATVQQLFDYAAHVKMAISGATYTAMPDGRAQDIRIGGQPFDAALAKSYAIAISDYLAGGGDNMVFFKNIAPRHTGVLLRTAIADHIRALTKAGQPVTAQVEGRVKVN
;
A
#
# COMPACT_ATOMS: atom_id res chain seq x y z
N MET A 1 73.55 -48.67 39.28
CA MET A 1 72.18 -48.39 39.82
C MET A 1 71.49 -47.14 39.20
N ILE A 2 72.06 -46.44 38.21
CA ILE A 2 71.49 -45.17 37.68
C ILE A 2 70.59 -45.38 36.44
N PHE A 3 70.84 -46.42 35.61
CA PHE A 3 70.09 -46.66 34.37
C PHE A 3 68.63 -47.12 34.55
N ALA A 4 68.32 -47.85 35.62
CA ALA A 4 66.96 -48.38 35.86
C ALA A 4 65.96 -47.30 36.34
N ALA A 5 66.46 -46.24 36.98
CA ALA A 5 65.63 -45.14 37.47
C ALA A 5 65.16 -44.22 36.34
N HIS A 6 66.04 -43.91 35.37
CA HIS A 6 65.68 -43.09 34.22
C HIS A 6 64.77 -43.81 33.23
N TYR A 7 64.90 -45.12 33.04
CA TYR A 7 63.97 -45.90 32.22
C TYR A 7 62.56 -45.93 32.82
N ARG A 8 62.43 -46.09 34.15
CA ARG A 8 61.13 -46.03 34.83
C ARG A 8 60.48 -44.63 34.77
N GLN A 9 61.27 -43.57 34.88
CA GLN A 9 60.77 -42.19 34.73
C GLN A 9 60.35 -41.87 33.29
N LEU A 10 61.10 -42.34 32.29
CA LEU A 10 60.73 -42.17 30.88
C LEU A 10 59.45 -42.94 30.54
N VAL A 11 59.35 -44.23 30.92
CA VAL A 11 58.13 -45.04 30.69
C VAL A 11 56.92 -44.47 31.42
N ALA A 12 57.07 -44.01 32.67
CA ALA A 12 55.99 -43.37 33.42
C ALA A 12 55.54 -42.04 32.78
N SER A 13 56.49 -41.23 32.29
CA SER A 13 56.18 -39.96 31.62
C SER A 13 55.53 -40.19 30.25
N SER A 14 55.95 -41.20 29.50
CA SER A 14 55.33 -41.61 28.24
C SER A 14 53.92 -42.18 28.43
N LEU A 15 53.69 -42.96 29.49
CA LEU A 15 52.35 -43.45 29.84
C LEU A 15 51.41 -42.33 30.26
N LEU A 16 51.90 -41.35 31.05
CA LEU A 16 51.10 -40.20 31.47
C LEU A 16 50.70 -39.33 30.26
N LEU A 17 51.62 -39.11 29.31
CA LEU A 17 51.35 -38.33 28.10
C LEU A 17 50.34 -39.03 27.18
N ALA A 18 50.43 -40.37 27.07
CA ALA A 18 49.47 -41.17 26.30
C ALA A 18 48.07 -41.19 26.95
N LEU A 19 47.98 -41.23 28.28
CA LEU A 19 46.71 -41.16 29.02
C LEU A 19 46.03 -39.79 28.89
N VAL A 20 46.80 -38.69 28.83
CA VAL A 20 46.24 -37.35 28.61
C VAL A 20 45.77 -37.16 27.16
N ALA A 21 46.47 -37.75 26.18
CA ALA A 21 46.07 -37.70 24.77
C ALA A 21 44.86 -38.60 24.43
N ALA A 22 44.65 -39.68 25.18
CA ALA A 22 43.49 -40.58 25.04
C ALA A 22 42.28 -40.16 25.89
N GLY A 23 42.39 -39.08 26.67
CA GLY A 23 41.26 -38.47 27.35
C GLY A 23 40.22 -38.04 26.32
N CYS A 24 39.00 -38.55 26.45
CA CYS A 24 37.90 -38.37 25.50
C CYS A 24 37.72 -36.90 25.10
N GLN A 25 38.32 -36.49 23.97
CA GLN A 25 37.98 -35.23 23.33
C GLN A 25 36.56 -35.40 22.81
N ARG A 26 35.58 -34.83 23.52
CA ARG A 26 34.23 -34.70 22.96
C ARG A 26 34.39 -33.97 21.64
N GLY A 27 34.13 -34.66 20.53
CA GLY A 27 34.13 -34.04 19.21
C GLY A 27 33.28 -32.78 19.23
N PRO A 28 33.58 -31.77 18.38
CA PRO A 28 32.89 -30.49 18.41
C PRO A 28 31.39 -30.75 18.35
N TYR A 29 30.67 -30.33 19.39
CA TYR A 29 29.22 -30.42 19.46
C TYR A 29 28.65 -29.68 18.24
N ARG A 30 28.09 -30.43 17.30
CA ARG A 30 27.39 -29.89 16.13
C ARG A 30 25.90 -29.91 16.46
N PRO A 31 25.30 -28.78 16.87
CA PRO A 31 23.86 -28.74 17.07
C PRO A 31 23.17 -29.08 15.74
N THR A 32 22.46 -30.20 15.70
CA THR A 32 21.56 -30.54 14.61
C THR A 32 20.17 -30.03 14.98
N ALA A 33 19.70 -29.02 14.27
CA ALA A 33 18.34 -28.54 14.45
C ALA A 33 17.36 -29.59 13.91
N HIS A 34 16.53 -30.13 14.81
CA HIS A 34 15.42 -30.99 14.44
C HIS A 34 14.17 -30.11 14.26
N PHE A 35 13.88 -29.74 13.02
CA PHE A 35 12.62 -29.08 12.69
C PHE A 35 11.54 -30.14 12.42
N ALA A 36 10.29 -29.84 12.79
CA ALA A 36 9.16 -30.61 12.29
C ALA A 36 9.15 -30.55 10.75
N PRO A 37 8.92 -31.66 10.04
CA PRO A 37 9.10 -31.75 8.59
C PRO A 37 8.15 -30.83 7.80
N ALA A 38 7.06 -30.36 8.40
CA ALA A 38 6.19 -29.33 7.85
C ALA A 38 5.47 -28.57 8.96
N THR A 39 5.61 -27.25 8.99
CA THR A 39 4.83 -26.34 9.85
C THR A 39 3.71 -25.64 9.08
N SER A 40 3.64 -25.82 7.76
CA SER A 40 2.59 -25.23 6.93
C SER A 40 1.29 -26.02 7.06
N GLN A 41 0.27 -25.38 7.63
CA GLN A 41 -1.10 -25.86 7.55
C GLN A 41 -1.67 -25.48 6.17
N PRO A 42 -2.25 -26.42 5.42
CA PRO A 42 -2.98 -26.04 4.20
C PRO A 42 -4.10 -25.09 4.61
N VAL A 43 -4.40 -24.06 3.83
CA VAL A 43 -5.56 -23.19 4.04
C VAL A 43 -6.36 -23.19 2.74
N GLY A 44 -7.60 -23.65 2.79
CA GLY A 44 -8.44 -23.74 1.60
C GLY A 44 -9.80 -24.35 1.89
N LYS A 45 -10.68 -24.32 0.88
CA LYS A 45 -12.08 -24.76 0.97
C LYS A 45 -12.29 -26.25 1.26
N THR A 46 -11.21 -27.04 1.25
CA THR A 46 -11.24 -28.48 1.51
C THR A 46 -11.23 -28.84 3.00
N GLN A 47 -11.02 -27.85 3.87
CA GLN A 47 -11.09 -28.04 5.32
C GLN A 47 -12.47 -27.65 5.83
N ALA A 48 -13.04 -28.50 6.67
CA ALA A 48 -14.30 -28.20 7.35
C ALA A 48 -14.08 -27.08 8.38
N GLU A 49 -15.06 -26.19 8.49
CA GLU A 49 -15.10 -25.20 9.55
C GLU A 49 -15.26 -25.90 10.91
N ASP A 50 -14.55 -25.40 11.93
CA ASP A 50 -14.79 -25.85 13.30
C ASP A 50 -16.16 -25.31 13.77
N PRO A 51 -17.11 -26.18 14.17
CA PRO A 51 -18.47 -25.76 14.47
C PRO A 51 -18.55 -24.87 15.73
N ALA A 52 -17.63 -25.02 16.68
CA ALA A 52 -17.59 -24.18 17.87
C ALA A 52 -17.06 -22.77 17.53
N VAL A 53 -16.04 -22.68 16.68
CA VAL A 53 -15.53 -21.39 16.17
C VAL A 53 -16.57 -20.70 15.28
N ALA A 54 -17.21 -21.44 14.37
CA ALA A 54 -18.27 -20.92 13.50
C ALA A 54 -19.43 -20.35 14.32
N ALA A 55 -19.90 -21.07 15.35
CA ALA A 55 -20.93 -20.59 16.26
C ALA A 55 -20.49 -19.33 17.04
N LEU A 56 -19.23 -19.29 17.48
CA LEU A 56 -18.66 -18.15 18.20
C LEU A 56 -18.65 -16.87 17.35
N ILE A 57 -18.26 -16.97 16.07
CA ILE A 57 -18.14 -15.77 15.20
C ILE A 57 -19.45 -15.37 14.54
N ARG A 58 -20.44 -16.27 14.50
CA ARG A 58 -21.72 -16.07 13.78
C ARG A 58 -22.41 -14.73 14.05
N PRO A 59 -22.62 -14.27 15.31
CA PRO A 59 -23.32 -13.01 15.53
C PRO A 59 -22.57 -11.79 14.99
N TYR A 60 -21.23 -11.81 15.00
CA TYR A 60 -20.40 -10.74 14.44
C TYR A 60 -20.43 -10.78 12.91
N HIS A 61 -20.29 -11.97 12.33
CA HIS A 61 -20.40 -12.20 10.90
C HIS A 61 -21.73 -11.66 10.37
N ASP A 62 -22.85 -12.07 10.96
CA ASP A 62 -24.19 -11.71 10.50
C ASP A 62 -24.44 -10.19 10.61
N LYS A 63 -23.95 -9.55 11.69
CA LYS A 63 -24.01 -8.09 11.84
C LYS A 63 -23.21 -7.37 10.76
N VAL A 64 -21.95 -7.77 10.55
CA VAL A 64 -21.07 -7.15 9.54
C VAL A 64 -21.62 -7.36 8.14
N THR A 65 -22.10 -8.57 7.82
CA THR A 65 -22.72 -8.87 6.53
C THR A 65 -23.94 -7.99 6.27
N ALA A 66 -24.80 -7.81 7.28
CA ALA A 66 -25.97 -6.94 7.14
C ALA A 66 -25.58 -5.47 6.88
N GLU A 67 -24.58 -4.94 7.59
CA GLU A 67 -24.08 -3.57 7.36
C GLU A 67 -23.44 -3.42 5.96
N MET A 68 -22.66 -4.41 5.52
CA MET A 68 -21.99 -4.41 4.22
C MET A 68 -22.95 -4.46 3.02
N GLN A 69 -24.17 -4.95 3.21
CA GLN A 69 -25.20 -5.00 2.16
C GLN A 69 -25.89 -3.66 1.89
N GLY A 70 -25.67 -2.64 2.73
CA GLY A 70 -26.25 -1.32 2.54
C GLY A 70 -25.85 -0.69 1.20
N VAL A 71 -26.83 -0.46 0.32
CA VAL A 71 -26.61 0.17 -0.99
C VAL A 71 -26.37 1.67 -0.80
N LEU A 72 -25.26 2.17 -1.36
CA LEU A 72 -24.86 3.57 -1.31
C LEU A 72 -25.26 4.34 -2.57
N GLY A 73 -25.33 3.65 -3.70
CA GLY A 73 -25.66 4.19 -5.01
C GLY A 73 -25.64 3.13 -6.10
N THR A 74 -25.68 3.55 -7.36
CA THR A 74 -25.70 2.66 -8.52
C THR A 74 -24.70 3.11 -9.57
N ALA A 75 -23.93 2.17 -10.12
CA ALA A 75 -23.04 2.40 -11.25
C ALA A 75 -23.61 1.75 -12.53
N PRO A 76 -23.83 2.49 -13.63
CA PRO A 76 -24.38 1.93 -14.87
C PRO A 76 -23.39 0.95 -15.53
N VAL A 77 -22.10 1.15 -15.30
CA VAL A 77 -21.02 0.28 -15.75
C VAL A 77 -20.03 0.07 -14.62
N ALA A 78 -19.28 -1.02 -14.64
CA ALA A 78 -18.27 -1.29 -13.63
C ALA A 78 -17.11 -0.27 -13.75
N LEU A 79 -16.70 0.34 -12.64
CA LEU A 79 -15.50 1.17 -12.59
C LEU A 79 -14.31 0.25 -12.33
N THR A 80 -13.61 -0.09 -13.40
CA THR A 80 -12.54 -1.08 -13.37
C THR A 80 -11.20 -0.49 -12.94
N LYS A 81 -10.49 -1.26 -12.10
CA LYS A 81 -9.08 -1.03 -11.77
C LYS A 81 -8.20 -1.53 -12.92
N LYS A 82 -7.22 -0.73 -13.34
CA LYS A 82 -6.13 -1.13 -14.23
C LYS A 82 -4.80 -0.54 -13.76
N SER A 83 -3.68 -0.98 -14.34
CA SER A 83 -2.43 -0.23 -14.24
C SER A 83 -2.54 1.09 -15.00
N GLY A 84 -1.85 2.12 -14.50
CA GLY A 84 -1.90 3.46 -15.07
C GLY A 84 -3.27 4.15 -14.94
N GLU A 85 -3.62 5.00 -15.90
CA GLU A 85 -4.92 5.67 -15.92
C GLU A 85 -6.08 4.67 -16.05
N SER A 86 -7.09 4.80 -15.18
CA SER A 86 -8.28 3.97 -15.21
C SER A 86 -9.50 4.76 -14.72
N PRO A 87 -10.74 4.37 -15.11
CA PRO A 87 -11.95 5.03 -14.64
C PRO A 87 -12.02 5.11 -13.11
N LEU A 88 -11.67 4.01 -12.43
CA LEU A 88 -11.69 3.95 -10.97
C LEU A 88 -10.64 4.86 -10.32
N ALA A 89 -9.40 4.88 -10.86
CA ALA A 89 -8.35 5.75 -10.33
C ALA A 89 -8.71 7.23 -10.52
N ASN A 90 -9.27 7.59 -11.67
CA ASN A 90 -9.75 8.95 -11.94
C ASN A 90 -10.87 9.34 -10.97
N PHE A 91 -11.88 8.49 -10.80
CA PHE A 91 -12.98 8.70 -9.87
C PHE A 91 -12.49 8.99 -8.45
N VAL A 92 -11.63 8.13 -7.92
CA VAL A 92 -11.15 8.27 -6.54
C VAL A 92 -10.19 9.45 -6.39
N ALA A 93 -9.31 9.70 -7.36
CA ALA A 93 -8.41 10.86 -7.30
C ALA A 93 -9.19 12.19 -7.32
N ASP A 94 -10.27 12.26 -8.09
CA ASP A 94 -11.13 13.45 -8.19
C ASP A 94 -11.94 13.69 -6.94
N LEU A 95 -12.61 12.65 -6.42
CA LEU A 95 -13.41 12.81 -5.20
C LEU A 95 -12.53 13.18 -4.01
N GLN A 96 -11.30 12.68 -3.91
CA GLN A 96 -10.37 13.06 -2.85
C GLN A 96 -10.03 14.55 -2.94
N ARG A 97 -9.79 15.04 -4.17
CA ARG A 97 -9.43 16.44 -4.43
C ARG A 97 -10.59 17.35 -4.08
N GLN A 98 -11.80 16.98 -4.51
CA GLN A 98 -13.04 17.69 -4.18
C GLN A 98 -13.29 17.69 -2.67
N ARG A 99 -13.19 16.52 -2.02
CA ARG A 99 -13.43 16.38 -0.58
C ARG A 99 -12.43 17.17 0.25
N ALA A 100 -11.16 17.16 -0.12
CA ALA A 100 -10.14 17.97 0.56
C ALA A 100 -10.45 19.46 0.44
N ALA A 101 -10.82 19.92 -0.76
CA ALA A 101 -11.20 21.31 -1.00
C ALA A 101 -12.44 21.75 -0.18
N GLU A 102 -13.45 20.86 -0.08
CA GLU A 102 -14.63 21.10 0.75
C GLU A 102 -14.30 21.25 2.23
N VAL A 103 -13.51 20.32 2.78
CA VAL A 103 -13.18 20.28 4.22
C VAL A 103 -12.31 21.46 4.63
N LEU A 104 -11.38 21.86 3.76
CA LEU A 104 -10.43 22.95 4.04
C LEU A 104 -10.94 24.32 3.60
N HIS A 105 -12.09 24.36 2.91
CA HIS A 105 -12.68 25.58 2.36
C HIS A 105 -11.74 26.38 1.44
N GLU A 106 -10.93 25.66 0.65
CA GLU A 106 -9.95 26.26 -0.27
C GLU A 106 -9.74 25.40 -1.53
N PRO A 107 -9.25 25.98 -2.64
CA PRO A 107 -8.97 25.20 -3.84
C PRO A 107 -7.81 24.24 -3.67
N VAL A 108 -8.03 22.95 -3.97
CA VAL A 108 -6.97 21.94 -4.07
C VAL A 108 -6.81 21.53 -5.54
N PRO A 109 -5.72 21.94 -6.23
CA PRO A 109 -5.60 21.75 -7.68
C PRO A 109 -5.32 20.31 -8.08
N LEU A 110 -4.63 19.53 -7.23
CA LEU A 110 -4.14 18.19 -7.55
C LEU A 110 -4.70 17.12 -6.60
N GLY A 111 -4.93 15.92 -7.12
CA GLY A 111 -5.26 14.74 -6.34
C GLY A 111 -4.44 13.52 -6.78
N VAL A 112 -3.83 12.81 -5.83
CA VAL A 112 -2.96 11.65 -6.08
C VAL A 112 -3.57 10.39 -5.50
N MET A 113 -3.83 9.39 -6.34
CA MET A 113 -4.29 8.07 -5.92
C MET A 113 -3.44 7.01 -6.61
N SER A 114 -2.76 6.16 -5.82
CA SER A 114 -1.98 5.06 -6.39
C SER A 114 -2.88 3.90 -6.78
N ASN A 115 -2.55 3.22 -7.89
CA ASN A 115 -3.26 2.01 -8.30
C ASN A 115 -3.14 0.87 -7.26
N GLY A 116 -2.08 0.87 -6.44
CA GLY A 116 -1.86 -0.11 -5.38
C GLY A 116 -2.81 0.05 -4.19
N GLY A 117 -3.19 1.31 -3.90
CA GLY A 117 -4.16 1.66 -2.86
C GLY A 117 -5.59 1.20 -3.15
N LEU A 118 -5.94 1.05 -4.44
CA LEU A 118 -7.24 0.52 -4.88
C LEU A 118 -7.18 -1.00 -4.96
N ARG A 119 -8.01 -1.70 -4.19
CA ARG A 119 -7.89 -3.16 -3.98
C ARG A 119 -8.90 -3.99 -4.76
N ALA A 120 -10.05 -3.41 -5.10
CA ALA A 120 -11.09 -4.01 -5.93
C ALA A 120 -11.59 -3.03 -6.99
N SER A 121 -12.42 -3.50 -7.93
CA SER A 121 -13.21 -2.64 -8.81
C SER A 121 -14.58 -2.38 -8.19
N LEU A 122 -15.26 -1.30 -8.58
CA LEU A 122 -16.68 -1.15 -8.24
C LEU A 122 -17.54 -1.87 -9.28
N PRO A 123 -18.51 -2.71 -8.87
CA PRO A 123 -19.35 -3.46 -9.81
C PRO A 123 -20.31 -2.54 -10.58
N ALA A 124 -20.82 -3.04 -11.70
CA ALA A 124 -22.02 -2.46 -12.31
C ALA A 124 -23.25 -2.82 -11.47
N GLY A 125 -24.28 -1.96 -11.48
CA GLY A 125 -25.47 -2.10 -10.66
C GLY A 125 -25.31 -1.48 -9.27
N PRO A 126 -25.97 -2.02 -8.24
CA PRO A 126 -25.89 -1.49 -6.88
C PRO A 126 -24.45 -1.51 -6.35
N VAL A 127 -23.99 -0.38 -5.83
CA VAL A 127 -22.71 -0.24 -5.14
C VAL A 127 -22.98 -0.21 -3.65
N THR A 128 -22.48 -1.21 -2.92
CA THR A 128 -22.72 -1.36 -1.48
C THR A 128 -21.57 -0.80 -0.63
N LEU A 129 -21.82 -0.66 0.68
CA LEU A 129 -20.77 -0.38 1.64
C LEU A 129 -19.67 -1.44 1.62
N GLY A 130 -20.02 -2.72 1.48
CA GLY A 130 -19.08 -3.82 1.31
C GLY A 130 -18.13 -3.61 0.12
N ASN A 131 -18.65 -3.16 -1.04
CA ASN A 131 -17.79 -2.86 -2.19
C ASN A 131 -16.80 -1.74 -1.90
N VAL A 132 -17.16 -0.73 -1.09
CA VAL A 132 -16.26 0.34 -0.70
C VAL A 132 -15.18 -0.16 0.28
N PHE A 133 -15.52 -1.06 1.20
CA PHE A 133 -14.54 -1.75 2.06
C PHE A 133 -13.58 -2.64 1.26
N GLU A 134 -14.07 -3.36 0.27
CA GLU A 134 -13.23 -4.15 -0.65
C GLU A 134 -12.33 -3.27 -1.52
N LEU A 135 -12.84 -2.12 -1.97
CA LEU A 135 -12.08 -1.15 -2.77
C LEU A 135 -10.94 -0.52 -1.96
N MET A 136 -11.22 -0.06 -0.74
CA MET A 136 -10.27 0.65 0.11
C MET A 136 -10.33 0.13 1.56
N PRO A 137 -9.67 -1.00 1.83
CA PRO A 137 -9.71 -1.64 3.15
C PRO A 137 -8.84 -0.94 4.19
N PHE A 138 -7.98 -0.01 3.77
CA PHE A 138 -7.05 0.70 4.64
C PHE A 138 -7.75 1.82 5.43
N GLU A 139 -7.22 2.14 6.60
CA GLU A 139 -7.66 3.27 7.44
C GLU A 139 -6.85 4.55 7.15
N ASN A 140 -6.50 4.75 5.88
CA ASN A 140 -5.74 5.93 5.46
C ASN A 140 -6.58 7.20 5.60
N GLU A 141 -5.99 8.23 6.19
CA GLU A 141 -6.54 9.58 6.21
C GLU A 141 -6.33 10.28 4.85
N LEU A 142 -7.31 11.06 4.41
CA LEU A 142 -7.14 12.08 3.40
C LEU A 142 -6.39 13.27 4.02
N VAL A 143 -5.24 13.60 3.47
CA VAL A 143 -4.44 14.76 3.87
C VAL A 143 -4.15 15.66 2.67
N VAL A 144 -3.70 16.88 2.94
CA VAL A 144 -3.21 17.79 1.90
C VAL A 144 -1.75 18.14 2.14
N LEU A 145 -0.94 18.05 1.08
CA LEU A 145 0.45 18.51 1.06
C LEU A 145 0.54 19.82 0.29
N ASP A 146 1.22 20.82 0.86
CA ASP A 146 1.60 22.03 0.13
C ASP A 146 2.99 21.82 -0.50
N ALA A 147 3.00 21.13 -1.65
CA ALA A 147 4.24 20.65 -2.27
C ALA A 147 4.91 21.74 -3.13
N PRO A 148 6.22 22.01 -2.94
CA PRO A 148 6.97 22.89 -3.81
C PRO A 148 6.98 22.38 -5.26
N ALA A 149 7.08 23.30 -6.24
CA ALA A 149 7.10 22.95 -7.66
C ALA A 149 8.13 21.84 -8.00
N ALA A 150 9.33 21.86 -7.41
CA ALA A 150 10.31 20.80 -7.60
C ALA A 150 9.81 19.40 -7.18
N THR A 151 9.08 19.31 -6.06
CA THR A 151 8.46 18.05 -5.61
C THR A 151 7.30 17.65 -6.51
N VAL A 152 6.53 18.61 -7.03
CA VAL A 152 5.49 18.34 -8.02
C VAL A 152 6.10 17.75 -9.30
N GLN A 153 7.24 18.26 -9.78
CA GLN A 153 7.96 17.65 -10.90
C GLN A 153 8.35 16.19 -10.60
N GLN A 154 8.89 15.91 -9.41
CA GLN A 154 9.22 14.54 -8.98
C GLN A 154 7.99 13.61 -8.96
N LEU A 155 6.84 14.12 -8.52
CA LEU A 155 5.57 13.39 -8.60
C LEU A 155 5.21 13.05 -10.05
N PHE A 156 5.31 14.00 -10.98
CA PHE A 156 4.98 13.76 -12.39
C PHE A 156 5.98 12.80 -13.06
N ASP A 157 7.27 12.89 -12.76
CA ASP A 157 8.27 11.94 -13.28
C ASP A 157 8.00 10.52 -12.76
N TYR A 158 7.67 10.37 -11.46
CA TYR A 158 7.19 9.09 -10.93
C TYR A 158 5.94 8.61 -11.67
N ALA A 159 4.95 9.50 -11.84
CA ALA A 159 3.70 9.19 -12.51
C ALA A 159 3.92 8.77 -13.96
N ALA A 160 4.86 9.36 -14.69
CA ALA A 160 5.24 8.96 -16.04
C ALA A 160 5.77 7.52 -16.09
N HIS A 161 6.63 7.14 -15.14
CA HIS A 161 7.16 5.78 -15.08
C HIS A 161 6.06 4.71 -14.96
N VAL A 162 5.06 4.96 -14.10
CA VAL A 162 3.95 4.03 -13.82
C VAL A 162 2.66 4.35 -14.59
N LYS A 163 2.69 5.35 -15.48
CA LYS A 163 1.56 5.85 -16.27
C LYS A 163 0.34 6.25 -15.40
N MET A 164 0.60 6.74 -14.19
CA MET A 164 -0.42 7.06 -13.18
C MET A 164 -1.08 8.40 -13.47
N ALA A 165 -2.41 8.43 -13.57
CA ALA A 165 -3.15 9.68 -13.69
C ALA A 165 -3.11 10.50 -12.39
N ILE A 166 -3.05 11.83 -12.52
CA ILE A 166 -3.14 12.79 -11.41
C ILE A 166 -4.39 13.63 -11.65
N SER A 167 -5.27 13.71 -10.64
CA SER A 167 -6.48 14.53 -10.72
C SER A 167 -6.12 16.01 -10.91
N GLY A 168 -6.81 16.68 -11.82
CA GLY A 168 -6.58 18.10 -12.11
C GLY A 168 -5.40 18.41 -13.02
N ALA A 169 -4.75 17.39 -13.58
CA ALA A 169 -3.60 17.58 -14.46
C ALA A 169 -3.61 16.65 -15.68
N THR A 170 -2.84 17.07 -16.70
CA THR A 170 -2.49 16.26 -17.87
C THR A 170 -0.99 16.31 -18.09
N TYR A 171 -0.39 15.24 -18.60
CA TYR A 171 1.03 15.23 -18.98
C TYR A 171 1.34 14.17 -20.05
N THR A 172 2.51 14.27 -20.66
CA THR A 172 3.09 13.29 -21.58
C THR A 172 4.15 12.48 -20.84
N ALA A 173 3.97 11.16 -20.76
CA ALA A 173 4.96 10.22 -20.26
C ALA A 173 5.97 9.90 -21.36
N MET A 174 7.23 10.26 -21.12
CA MET A 174 8.32 10.06 -22.08
C MET A 174 8.98 8.68 -21.90
N PRO A 175 9.61 8.13 -22.96
CA PRO A 175 10.30 6.83 -22.87
C PRO A 175 11.43 6.77 -21.84
N ASP A 176 12.05 7.90 -21.51
CA ASP A 176 13.11 8.02 -20.49
C ASP A 176 12.58 8.07 -19.05
N GLY A 177 11.26 7.98 -18.87
CA GLY A 177 10.59 8.01 -17.57
C GLY A 177 10.31 9.42 -17.04
N ARG A 178 10.60 10.48 -17.81
CA ARG A 178 10.27 11.86 -17.43
C ARG A 178 8.86 12.24 -17.85
N ALA A 179 8.27 13.20 -17.16
CA ALA A 179 7.06 13.87 -17.58
C ALA A 179 7.36 15.16 -18.36
N GLN A 180 6.65 15.36 -19.47
CA GLN A 180 6.64 16.59 -20.27
C GLN A 180 5.21 17.09 -20.49
N ASP A 181 5.07 18.28 -21.05
CA ASP A 181 3.77 18.93 -21.33
C ASP A 181 2.81 18.93 -20.12
N ILE A 182 3.37 19.06 -18.91
CA ILE A 182 2.58 19.05 -17.69
C ILE A 182 1.68 20.29 -17.69
N ARG A 183 0.38 20.07 -17.50
CA ARG A 183 -0.60 21.13 -17.30
C ARG A 183 -1.40 20.87 -16.03
N ILE A 184 -1.53 21.88 -15.18
CA ILE A 184 -2.31 21.83 -13.94
C ILE A 184 -3.46 22.82 -14.08
N GLY A 185 -4.71 22.35 -13.94
CA GLY A 185 -5.89 23.19 -14.18
C GLY A 185 -5.92 23.76 -15.60
N GLY A 186 -5.35 23.04 -16.58
CA GLY A 186 -5.22 23.49 -17.96
C GLY A 186 -4.12 24.51 -18.22
N GLN A 187 -3.40 25.00 -17.21
CA GLN A 187 -2.28 25.93 -17.37
C GLN A 187 -0.93 25.19 -17.43
N PRO A 188 0.04 25.63 -18.25
CA PRO A 188 1.38 25.03 -18.27
C PRO A 188 2.01 25.06 -16.88
N PHE A 189 2.59 23.95 -16.46
CA PHE A 189 3.37 23.86 -15.23
C PHE A 189 4.82 24.27 -15.50
N ASP A 190 5.38 25.06 -14.60
CA ASP A 190 6.79 25.45 -14.60
C ASP A 190 7.42 25.13 -13.24
N ALA A 191 8.40 24.24 -13.26
CA ALA A 191 9.13 23.78 -12.08
C ALA A 191 10.06 24.87 -11.49
N ALA A 192 10.41 25.91 -12.27
CA ALA A 192 11.26 27.01 -11.82
C ALA A 192 10.51 28.08 -11.01
N LEU A 193 9.17 28.02 -10.99
CA LEU A 193 8.37 28.94 -10.18
C LEU A 193 8.50 28.60 -8.69
N ALA A 194 8.70 29.62 -7.86
CA ALA A 194 8.67 29.52 -6.39
C ALA A 194 7.24 29.35 -5.85
N LYS A 195 6.46 28.46 -6.46
CA LYS A 195 5.05 28.20 -6.12
C LYS A 195 4.92 26.82 -5.48
N SER A 196 4.09 26.74 -4.43
CA SER A 196 3.61 25.47 -3.90
C SER A 196 2.25 25.12 -4.48
N TYR A 197 1.97 23.82 -4.59
CA TYR A 197 0.69 23.28 -5.04
C TYR A 197 0.11 22.40 -3.94
N ALA A 198 -1.14 22.69 -3.56
CA ALA A 198 -1.88 21.81 -2.67
C ALA A 198 -2.23 20.49 -3.40
N ILE A 199 -1.92 19.37 -2.76
CA ILE A 199 -2.14 18.02 -3.29
C ILE A 199 -2.97 17.23 -2.28
N ALA A 200 -4.17 16.85 -2.67
CA ALA A 200 -4.98 15.89 -1.91
C ALA A 200 -4.42 14.47 -2.11
N ILE A 201 -4.10 13.79 -1.02
CA ILE A 201 -3.38 12.50 -1.04
C ILE A 201 -3.69 11.69 0.22
N SER A 202 -3.41 10.38 0.24
CA SER A 202 -3.41 9.62 1.50
C SER A 202 -2.21 9.94 2.38
N ASP A 203 -2.40 9.85 3.69
CA ASP A 203 -1.32 9.85 4.70
C ASP A 203 -0.22 8.82 4.42
N TYR A 204 -0.57 7.62 3.93
CA TYR A 204 0.38 6.59 3.52
C TYR A 204 1.34 7.07 2.42
N LEU A 205 0.81 7.69 1.37
CA LEU A 205 1.64 8.19 0.26
C LEU A 205 2.38 9.46 0.66
N ALA A 206 1.77 10.33 1.48
CA ALA A 206 2.43 11.49 2.08
C ALA A 206 3.63 11.09 2.94
N GLY A 207 3.54 9.98 3.67
CA GLY A 207 4.63 9.36 4.41
C GLY A 207 5.70 8.66 3.55
N GLY A 208 5.58 8.74 2.21
CA GLY A 208 6.52 8.15 1.27
C GLY A 208 6.24 6.69 0.91
N GLY A 209 5.02 6.21 1.13
CA GLY A 209 4.54 4.94 0.59
C GLY A 209 4.66 4.85 -0.93
N ASP A 210 4.62 3.63 -1.47
CA ASP A 210 4.81 3.36 -2.92
C ASP A 210 6.08 3.99 -3.54
N ASN A 211 7.12 4.19 -2.73
CA ASN A 211 8.38 4.87 -3.07
C ASN A 211 8.25 6.37 -3.41
N MET A 212 7.14 7.02 -3.02
CA MET A 212 6.97 8.48 -3.15
C MET A 212 7.73 9.27 -2.06
N VAL A 213 8.99 8.89 -1.81
CA VAL A 213 9.79 9.41 -0.68
C VAL A 213 10.05 10.91 -0.75
N PHE A 214 9.86 11.52 -1.92
CA PHE A 214 9.94 12.96 -2.11
C PHE A 214 8.88 13.75 -1.34
N PHE A 215 7.83 13.11 -0.82
CA PHE A 215 6.84 13.75 0.05
C PHE A 215 7.22 13.76 1.54
N LYS A 216 8.15 12.91 1.99
CA LYS A 216 8.40 12.65 3.43
C LYS A 216 8.73 13.88 4.27
N ASN A 217 9.30 14.91 3.66
CA ASN A 217 9.74 16.13 4.34
C ASN A 217 8.69 17.26 4.29
N ILE A 218 7.49 17.00 3.76
CA ILE A 218 6.39 17.96 3.70
C ILE A 218 5.40 17.58 4.80
N ALA A 219 5.11 18.52 5.70
CA ALA A 219 4.14 18.31 6.76
C ALA A 219 2.71 18.24 6.17
N PRO A 220 1.93 17.17 6.44
CA PRO A 220 0.57 17.07 5.97
C PRO A 220 -0.39 17.95 6.78
N ARG A 221 -1.34 18.57 6.07
CA ARG A 221 -2.53 19.16 6.65
C ARG A 221 -3.60 18.08 6.77
N HIS A 222 -3.88 17.70 8.01
CA HIS A 222 -4.85 16.66 8.33
C HIS A 222 -6.28 17.17 8.11
N THR A 223 -7.11 16.36 7.47
CA THR A 223 -8.53 16.66 7.26
C THR A 223 -9.42 15.97 8.31
N GLY A 224 -8.90 14.96 9.01
CA GLY A 224 -9.66 14.08 9.90
C GLY A 224 -10.61 13.12 9.16
N VAL A 225 -10.56 13.09 7.83
CA VAL A 225 -11.47 12.28 7.00
C VAL A 225 -10.75 11.03 6.53
N LEU A 226 -11.28 9.85 6.85
CA LEU A 226 -10.80 8.60 6.24
C LEU A 226 -11.19 8.56 4.76
N LEU A 227 -10.28 8.14 3.90
CA LEU A 227 -10.56 8.04 2.46
C LEU A 227 -11.72 7.09 2.15
N ARG A 228 -11.84 5.98 2.88
CA ARG A 228 -12.97 5.05 2.74
C ARG A 228 -14.31 5.75 3.01
N THR A 229 -14.36 6.59 4.04
CA THR A 229 -15.53 7.41 4.37
C THR A 229 -15.81 8.44 3.29
N ALA A 230 -14.78 9.13 2.78
CA ALA A 230 -14.91 10.08 1.68
C ALA A 230 -15.51 9.42 0.41
N ILE A 231 -15.08 8.20 0.06
CA ILE A 231 -15.64 7.44 -1.06
C ILE A 231 -17.12 7.12 -0.82
N ALA A 232 -17.46 6.58 0.36
CA ALA A 232 -18.84 6.21 0.67
C ALA A 232 -19.78 7.43 0.67
N ASP A 233 -19.34 8.55 1.26
CA ASP A 233 -20.12 9.77 1.34
C ASP A 233 -20.28 10.44 -0.03
N HIS A 234 -19.25 10.41 -0.88
CA HIS A 234 -19.34 10.90 -2.25
C HIS A 234 -20.38 10.11 -3.06
N ILE A 235 -20.38 8.77 -2.96
CA ILE A 235 -21.37 7.92 -3.63
C ILE A 235 -22.80 8.21 -3.12
N ARG A 236 -22.97 8.40 -1.81
CA ARG A 236 -24.27 8.81 -1.23
C ARG A 236 -24.71 10.18 -1.74
N ALA A 237 -23.78 11.13 -1.85
CA ALA A 237 -24.06 12.46 -2.36
C ALA A 237 -24.51 12.44 -3.83
N LEU A 238 -23.85 11.66 -4.69
CA LEU A 238 -24.28 11.43 -6.06
C LEU A 238 -25.70 10.86 -6.11
N THR A 239 -25.97 9.83 -5.31
CA THR A 239 -27.30 9.20 -5.24
C THR A 239 -28.38 10.19 -4.78
N LYS A 240 -28.09 11.00 -3.76
CA LYS A 240 -29.00 12.06 -3.28
C LYS A 240 -29.26 13.11 -4.37
N ALA A 241 -28.28 13.38 -5.23
CA ALA A 241 -28.41 14.26 -6.37
C ALA A 241 -29.08 13.60 -7.60
N GLY A 242 -29.49 12.33 -7.51
CA GLY A 242 -30.05 11.57 -8.64
C GLY A 242 -29.02 11.21 -9.71
N GLN A 243 -27.72 11.26 -9.36
CA GLN A 243 -26.62 10.98 -10.27
C GLN A 243 -26.05 9.57 -10.05
N PRO A 244 -25.75 8.83 -11.12
CA PRO A 244 -25.06 7.55 -11.01
C PRO A 244 -23.57 7.69 -10.67
N VAL A 245 -22.97 6.60 -10.17
CA VAL A 245 -21.51 6.49 -10.02
C VAL A 245 -20.90 6.21 -11.38
N THR A 246 -20.26 7.21 -11.99
CA THR A 246 -19.64 7.10 -13.30
C THR A 246 -18.26 7.72 -13.33
N ALA A 247 -17.36 7.14 -14.10
CA ALA A 247 -16.08 7.74 -14.45
C ALA A 247 -15.56 7.13 -15.75
N GLN A 248 -14.60 7.80 -16.38
CA GLN A 248 -13.98 7.38 -17.62
C GLN A 248 -12.49 7.68 -17.63
N VAL A 249 -11.78 7.10 -18.60
CA VAL A 249 -10.43 7.55 -18.97
C VAL A 249 -10.57 8.86 -19.72
N GLU A 250 -9.80 9.86 -19.33
CA GLU A 250 -9.92 11.24 -19.84
C GLU A 250 -8.69 11.65 -20.67
N GLY A 251 -7.67 10.80 -20.73
CA GLY A 251 -6.40 11.12 -21.39
C GLY A 251 -5.55 12.07 -20.56
N ARG A 252 -5.59 11.90 -19.22
CA ARG A 252 -4.69 12.59 -18.28
C ARG A 252 -3.23 12.23 -18.53
N VAL A 253 -3.00 11.02 -19.05
CA VAL A 253 -1.67 10.52 -19.41
C VAL A 253 -1.60 10.25 -20.91
N LYS A 254 -0.69 10.94 -21.61
CA LYS A 254 -0.32 10.60 -23.00
C LYS A 254 0.98 9.83 -22.99
N VAL A 255 1.06 8.72 -23.72
CA VAL A 255 2.30 7.94 -23.86
C VAL A 255 2.91 8.24 -25.21
N ASN A 256 4.18 8.64 -25.22
CA ASN A 256 4.98 8.87 -26.42
C ASN A 256 5.86 7.65 -26.74
#